data_AF-A0A2S7QPU0-F1
#
_entry.id   AF-A0A2S7QPU0-F1
#
_cell.length_a   1.000
_cell.length_b   1.000
_cell.length_c   1.000
_cell.angle_alpha   90.00
_cell.angle_beta   90.00
_cell.angle_gamma   90.00
#
_symmetry.space_group_name_H-M   'P 1'
#
loop_
_entity.id
_entity.type
_entity.pdbx_description
1 polymer ?
#
loop_
_entity_poly.entity_id
_entity_poly.type
_entity_poly.pdbx_seq_one_letter_code
_entity_poly.pdbx_strand_id
1 'polypeptide(L)'
;MSSQVSPKTVTVEPVRAAVEDAKPAVVTSSAPVEPPVVETISEPVAAEPDTKTTAEPAAESAAKPESAKEGGAENPPTPTRRSVSFDKAAKTHDGSPLSKFFSELPSVFEATEWREMWGIELQESETHVQTSIVLEKFLRANNKDVAKSKAQLIEALKWRKKTQPGKLLDDKSFDNAKFGKLGYVTTHTTASGAKEVITWNIYGAVKSVKNTFSDIAEFLEWRAALMELSIRKLDLASATEKIPENGPDPYRMIQVHDYRNVSFLRMDPSIKAASKETIQTFSMAYPELLKEKFFVNVPVLMGWVFTAMKIFLSAETIKKFHPLSYGSSLAGEIPEIAEQLPKDYGGNGQDLKEGTTVMYTAE
;
A
#
# COMPACT_ATOMS: atom_id res chain seq x y z
N MET A 1 -44.08 11.67 -83.39
CA MET A 1 -42.88 10.94 -82.94
C MET A 1 -42.57 11.46 -81.54
N SER A 2 -43.35 11.16 -80.49
CA SER A 2 -43.79 9.83 -80.00
C SER A 2 -42.57 9.04 -79.53
N SER A 3 -42.30 8.96 -78.22
CA SER A 3 -42.83 7.93 -77.26
C SER A 3 -42.00 6.63 -77.33
N GLN A 4 -41.77 5.82 -76.29
CA GLN A 4 -42.13 5.79 -74.86
C GLN A 4 -41.20 4.74 -74.17
N VAL A 5 -40.66 4.93 -72.95
CA VAL A 5 -41.17 4.52 -71.61
C VAL A 5 -40.94 3.04 -71.18
N SER A 6 -40.32 2.93 -69.99
CA SER A 6 -40.48 1.96 -68.88
C SER A 6 -39.56 0.74 -68.67
N PRO A 7 -39.20 0.45 -67.38
CA PRO A 7 -38.54 -0.77 -66.90
C PRO A 7 -39.56 -1.80 -66.35
N LYS A 8 -39.08 -2.95 -65.83
CA LYS A 8 -39.85 -3.76 -64.87
C LYS A 8 -39.02 -4.64 -63.94
N THR A 9 -39.37 -4.60 -62.66
CA THR A 9 -39.03 -5.53 -61.56
C THR A 9 -39.77 -6.87 -61.72
N VAL A 10 -39.39 -7.92 -60.96
CA VAL A 10 -40.31 -8.69 -60.06
C VAL A 10 -39.57 -9.85 -59.35
N THR A 11 -39.85 -10.00 -58.05
CA THR A 11 -39.51 -11.11 -57.14
C THR A 11 -40.76 -11.98 -56.92
N VAL A 12 -40.67 -13.32 -56.82
CA VAL A 12 -41.51 -14.19 -55.92
C VAL A 12 -40.80 -15.54 -55.68
N GLU A 13 -40.95 -16.13 -54.48
CA GLU A 13 -40.57 -17.49 -54.07
C GLU A 13 -41.66 -18.57 -54.43
N PRO A 14 -42.06 -19.53 -53.55
CA PRO A 14 -41.45 -20.87 -53.37
C PRO A 14 -42.43 -22.06 -53.59
N VAL A 15 -41.92 -23.30 -53.70
CA VAL A 15 -42.71 -24.54 -53.47
C VAL A 15 -41.90 -25.60 -52.70
N ARG A 16 -42.60 -26.46 -51.95
CA ARG A 16 -42.14 -27.37 -50.87
C ARG A 16 -42.48 -28.85 -51.18
N ALA A 17 -41.96 -29.78 -50.37
CA ALA A 17 -42.40 -31.19 -50.16
C ALA A 17 -42.02 -32.22 -51.26
N ALA A 18 -41.83 -33.54 -50.99
CA ALA A 18 -41.70 -34.31 -49.73
C ALA A 18 -41.11 -35.74 -49.97
N VAL A 19 -40.59 -36.36 -48.88
CA VAL A 19 -40.38 -37.79 -48.46
C VAL A 19 -40.93 -38.91 -49.41
N GLU A 20 -40.41 -40.13 -49.60
CA GLU A 20 -39.79 -41.18 -48.73
C GLU A 20 -38.90 -42.15 -49.56
N ASP A 21 -38.35 -43.27 -49.04
CA ASP A 21 -37.29 -43.47 -48.03
C ASP A 21 -36.72 -44.92 -48.17
N ALA A 22 -35.47 -45.20 -47.76
CA ALA A 22 -34.91 -46.55 -47.63
C ALA A 22 -33.58 -46.62 -46.83
N LYS A 23 -33.62 -47.24 -45.63
CA LYS A 23 -32.47 -47.86 -44.92
C LYS A 23 -32.48 -49.39 -45.18
N PRO A 24 -31.45 -50.21 -44.82
CA PRO A 24 -30.35 -49.98 -43.88
C PRO A 24 -28.93 -50.24 -44.50
N ALA A 25 -27.81 -49.95 -43.84
CA ALA A 25 -27.17 -50.83 -42.84
C ALA A 25 -26.18 -50.07 -41.92
N VAL A 26 -25.88 -50.68 -40.77
CA VAL A 26 -25.08 -50.07 -39.68
C VAL A 26 -23.66 -50.63 -39.68
N VAL A 27 -22.66 -49.74 -39.63
CA VAL A 27 -21.35 -50.04 -39.03
C VAL A 27 -20.98 -48.90 -38.09
N THR A 28 -20.98 -49.19 -36.79
CA THR A 28 -20.61 -48.26 -35.73
C THR A 28 -19.09 -48.16 -35.59
N SER A 29 -18.56 -46.94 -35.57
CA SER A 29 -17.20 -46.66 -35.06
C SER A 29 -17.24 -45.43 -34.15
N SER A 30 -17.53 -45.69 -32.87
CA SER A 30 -17.42 -44.71 -31.79
C SER A 30 -16.14 -44.97 -31.03
N ALA A 31 -15.11 -44.14 -31.24
CA ALA A 31 -13.89 -44.15 -30.44
C ALA A 31 -14.08 -43.22 -29.23
N PRO A 32 -14.00 -43.70 -27.98
CA PRO A 32 -13.90 -42.84 -26.81
C PRO A 32 -12.50 -42.24 -26.74
N VAL A 33 -12.39 -40.93 -26.55
CA VAL A 33 -11.14 -40.30 -26.13
C VAL A 33 -11.10 -40.35 -24.61
N GLU A 34 -10.20 -41.16 -24.06
CA GLU A 34 -9.98 -41.23 -22.61
C GLU A 34 -9.41 -39.90 -22.08
N PRO A 35 -9.80 -39.47 -20.86
CA PRO A 35 -9.10 -38.38 -20.18
C PRO A 35 -7.69 -38.85 -19.78
N PRO A 36 -6.67 -37.97 -19.78
CA PRO A 36 -5.34 -38.33 -19.31
C PRO A 36 -5.41 -38.72 -17.81
N VAL A 37 -4.85 -39.89 -17.51
CA VAL A 37 -4.77 -40.46 -16.17
C VAL A 37 -3.98 -39.52 -15.25
N VAL A 38 -4.53 -39.25 -14.07
CA VAL A 38 -3.79 -38.59 -12.99
C VAL A 38 -2.82 -39.61 -12.40
N GLU A 39 -1.54 -39.51 -12.77
CA GLU A 39 -0.49 -40.22 -12.05
C GLU A 39 -0.36 -39.64 -10.64
N THR A 40 -0.75 -40.45 -9.66
CA THR A 40 -0.52 -40.19 -8.24
C THR A 40 0.97 -40.32 -7.95
N ILE A 41 1.72 -39.22 -8.08
CA ILE A 41 3.11 -39.16 -7.63
C ILE A 41 3.16 -38.75 -6.16
N SER A 42 3.80 -39.62 -5.39
CA SER A 42 4.01 -39.60 -3.95
C SER A 42 4.48 -38.25 -3.38
N GLU A 43 4.11 -38.02 -2.12
CA GLU A 43 4.70 -36.98 -1.28
C GLU A 43 6.24 -37.08 -1.25
N PRO A 44 6.94 -35.93 -1.25
CA PRO A 44 8.18 -35.78 -0.53
C PRO A 44 7.96 -34.93 0.72
N VAL A 45 7.80 -35.64 1.84
CA VAL A 45 8.40 -35.39 3.17
C VAL A 45 8.74 -33.93 3.53
N ALA A 46 8.19 -33.51 4.66
CA ALA A 46 8.52 -32.28 5.38
C ALA A 46 10.03 -31.94 5.41
N ALA A 47 10.36 -30.72 4.99
CA ALA A 47 11.57 -30.04 5.42
C ALA A 47 11.18 -29.09 6.57
N GLU A 48 11.46 -29.51 7.81
CA GLU A 48 11.37 -28.63 8.97
C GLU A 48 12.36 -27.45 8.80
N PRO A 49 11.94 -26.19 9.00
CA PRO A 49 12.87 -25.11 9.28
C PRO A 49 13.27 -25.19 10.75
N ASP A 50 14.49 -25.66 10.97
CA ASP A 50 15.14 -25.79 12.27
C ASP A 50 14.99 -24.53 13.13
N THR A 51 14.67 -24.71 14.41
CA THR A 51 14.44 -23.59 15.32
C THR A 51 15.76 -22.93 15.73
N LYS A 52 15.95 -21.66 15.35
CA LYS A 52 16.82 -20.76 16.11
C LYS A 52 16.31 -19.32 16.15
N THR A 53 15.55 -19.09 17.22
CA THR A 53 15.28 -17.84 17.91
C THR A 53 16.10 -16.61 17.48
N THR A 54 15.38 -15.54 17.12
CA THR A 54 15.64 -14.22 17.69
C THR A 54 14.30 -13.55 17.91
N ALA A 55 13.85 -13.53 19.16
CA ALA A 55 12.72 -12.72 19.58
C ALA A 55 13.14 -11.25 19.72
N GLU A 56 12.16 -10.37 19.52
CA GLU A 56 11.88 -9.19 20.35
C GLU A 56 12.97 -8.74 21.37
N PRO A 57 13.49 -7.49 21.26
CA PRO A 57 14.12 -6.81 22.37
C PRO A 57 13.06 -6.07 23.21
N ALA A 58 12.33 -6.81 24.03
CA ALA A 58 11.72 -6.26 25.23
C ALA A 58 12.82 -6.05 26.27
N ALA A 59 12.75 -4.97 27.03
CA ALA A 59 13.81 -4.59 27.96
C ALA A 59 13.94 -5.55 29.14
N GLU A 60 15.17 -5.88 29.53
CA GLU A 60 15.45 -6.37 30.88
C GLU A 60 16.51 -5.50 31.54
N SER A 61 16.13 -4.95 32.70
CA SER A 61 16.97 -4.14 33.58
C SER A 61 17.06 -4.87 34.93
N ALA A 62 18.21 -5.44 35.25
CA ALA A 62 18.49 -5.95 36.59
C ALA A 62 20.00 -5.91 36.93
N ALA A 63 20.41 -4.95 37.76
CA ALA A 63 21.71 -4.98 38.46
C ALA A 63 21.67 -4.18 39.79
N LYS A 64 21.45 -4.90 40.89
CA LYS A 64 21.77 -4.56 42.30
C LYS A 64 21.83 -5.90 43.05
N PRO A 65 22.57 -6.12 44.17
CA PRO A 65 22.92 -5.20 45.28
C PRO A 65 24.32 -4.53 45.11
N GLU A 66 24.84 -3.66 45.98
CA GLU A 66 25.05 -3.81 47.44
C GLU A 66 24.96 -2.46 48.20
N SER A 67 25.23 -2.44 49.51
CA SER A 67 24.92 -1.32 50.43
C SER A 67 25.93 -1.20 51.58
N ALA A 68 26.41 0.02 51.90
CA ALA A 68 26.63 0.50 53.28
C ALA A 68 27.14 1.97 53.37
N LYS A 69 26.37 2.82 54.09
CA LYS A 69 26.77 3.84 55.10
C LYS A 69 27.78 4.99 54.76
N GLU A 70 27.79 6.15 55.44
CA GLU A 70 26.82 6.93 56.25
C GLU A 70 27.45 8.29 56.67
N GLY A 71 26.65 9.35 56.86
CA GLY A 71 27.04 10.67 57.41
C GLY A 71 27.35 11.78 56.38
N GLY A 72 26.97 13.06 56.56
CA GLY A 72 26.14 13.69 57.60
C GLY A 72 26.60 15.13 57.95
N ALA A 73 25.86 16.18 57.54
CA ALA A 73 25.96 17.58 58.03
C ALA A 73 24.76 18.47 57.54
N GLU A 74 24.60 19.65 58.15
CA GLU A 74 23.36 20.49 58.17
C GLU A 74 23.14 21.53 57.03
N ASN A 75 22.01 22.25 57.12
CA ASN A 75 21.34 23.18 56.17
C ASN A 75 21.90 24.65 56.20
N PRO A 76 21.17 25.70 55.74
CA PRO A 76 20.85 26.21 54.37
C PRO A 76 21.44 27.67 54.17
N PRO A 77 21.05 28.59 53.23
CA PRO A 77 19.95 28.61 52.24
C PRO A 77 20.21 29.15 50.80
N THR A 78 19.18 28.97 49.97
CA THR A 78 18.79 29.55 48.65
C THR A 78 18.90 31.12 48.63
N PRO A 79 19.01 31.86 47.49
CA PRO A 79 18.48 31.55 46.14
C PRO A 79 19.39 31.86 44.91
N THR A 80 19.08 31.35 43.71
CA THR A 80 18.28 32.09 42.71
C THR A 80 17.70 31.17 41.63
N ARG A 81 16.37 31.13 41.53
CA ARG A 81 15.61 30.46 40.47
C ARG A 81 15.56 31.37 39.24
N ARG A 82 16.24 31.03 38.14
CA ARG A 82 15.95 31.66 36.83
C ARG A 82 14.61 31.12 36.34
N SER A 83 13.56 31.91 36.56
CA SER A 83 12.26 31.73 35.91
C SER A 83 12.42 31.98 34.41
N VAL A 84 12.33 30.92 33.60
CA VAL A 84 12.04 31.08 32.18
C VAL A 84 10.61 31.60 32.08
N SER A 85 10.45 32.83 31.60
CA SER A 85 9.13 33.42 31.37
C SER A 85 8.53 32.74 30.16
N PHE A 86 7.45 31.97 30.35
CA PHE A 86 6.63 31.50 29.24
C PHE A 86 5.68 32.60 28.85
N ASP A 87 5.85 33.15 27.65
CA ASP A 87 4.91 34.12 27.11
C ASP A 87 3.51 33.52 26.98
N LYS A 88 2.54 34.28 27.49
CA LYS A 88 1.17 33.84 27.68
C LYS A 88 0.31 34.23 26.47
N ALA A 89 0.52 33.54 25.36
CA ALA A 89 -0.34 33.61 24.18
C ALA A 89 -0.58 32.21 23.59
N ALA A 90 -1.85 31.79 23.55
CA ALA A 90 -2.33 30.56 22.88
C ALA A 90 -1.63 29.23 23.26
N LYS A 91 -1.79 28.78 24.52
CA LYS A 91 -1.59 27.36 24.89
C LYS A 91 -2.91 26.68 25.22
N THR A 92 -3.53 26.05 24.22
CA THR A 92 -4.63 25.09 24.38
C THR A 92 -4.11 23.69 24.71
N HIS A 93 -3.18 23.57 25.66
CA HIS A 93 -2.73 22.23 26.07
C HIS A 93 -3.84 21.53 26.87
N ASP A 94 -4.73 20.84 26.15
CA ASP A 94 -5.84 20.05 26.70
C ASP A 94 -5.37 18.76 27.41
N GLY A 95 -4.08 18.45 27.30
CA GLY A 95 -3.46 17.27 27.91
C GLY A 95 -3.63 15.98 27.11
N SER A 96 -4.26 16.03 25.93
CA SER A 96 -4.36 14.91 24.99
C SER A 96 -2.98 14.41 24.54
N PRO A 97 -2.88 13.17 24.04
CA PRO A 97 -1.66 12.67 23.42
C PRO A 97 -1.17 13.56 22.27
N LEU A 98 -2.09 14.12 21.47
CA LEU A 98 -1.78 15.03 20.36
C LEU A 98 -1.15 16.34 20.86
N SER A 99 -1.76 16.98 21.86
CA SER A 99 -1.24 18.22 22.44
C SER A 99 0.12 18.05 23.13
N LYS A 100 0.31 16.91 23.82
CA LYS A 100 1.62 16.50 24.34
C LYS A 100 2.64 16.33 23.21
N PHE A 101 2.26 15.68 22.11
CA PHE A 101 3.17 15.45 20.99
C PHE A 101 3.55 16.75 20.25
N PHE A 102 2.63 17.71 20.12
CA PHE A 102 2.95 19.08 19.67
C PHE A 102 4.03 19.75 20.54
N SER A 103 4.00 19.53 21.86
CA SER A 103 5.00 20.06 22.79
C SER A 103 6.41 19.49 22.56
N GLU A 104 6.53 18.32 21.93
CA GLU A 104 7.81 17.66 21.64
C GLU A 104 8.46 18.16 20.34
N LEU A 105 7.70 18.78 19.42
CA LEU A 105 8.15 19.20 18.09
C LEU A 105 9.45 20.04 18.09
N PRO A 106 9.67 21.03 18.98
CA PRO A 106 10.92 21.79 19.00
C PRO A 106 12.15 20.88 19.13
N SER A 107 12.09 19.88 19.99
CA SER A 107 13.18 18.90 20.19
C SER A 107 13.29 17.87 19.06
N VAL A 108 12.19 17.59 18.35
CA VAL A 108 12.23 16.78 17.12
C VAL A 108 13.00 17.56 16.05
N PHE A 109 12.69 18.83 15.85
CA PHE A 109 13.34 19.68 14.85
C PHE A 109 14.81 19.96 15.17
N GLU A 110 15.18 20.08 16.44
CA GLU A 110 16.58 20.14 16.88
C GLU A 110 17.32 18.82 16.56
N ALA A 111 16.70 17.66 16.81
CA ALA A 111 17.32 16.35 16.59
C ALA A 111 17.42 15.94 15.11
N THR A 112 16.63 16.53 14.21
CA THR A 112 16.59 16.19 12.79
C THR A 112 17.19 17.26 11.88
N GLU A 113 17.09 18.54 12.27
CA GLU A 113 17.21 19.72 11.39
C GLU A 113 16.38 19.58 10.09
N TRP A 114 15.23 18.91 10.17
CA TRP A 114 14.32 18.68 9.06
C TRP A 114 12.86 18.69 9.53
N ARG A 115 12.02 19.41 8.79
CA ARG A 115 10.63 19.73 9.18
C ARG A 115 9.58 19.24 8.17
N GLU A 116 9.98 18.83 6.97
CA GLU A 116 9.05 18.39 5.92
C GLU A 116 8.64 16.92 6.12
N MET A 117 7.33 16.68 6.10
CA MET A 117 6.72 15.35 6.08
C MET A 117 5.54 15.34 5.09
N TRP A 118 5.58 14.45 4.09
CA TRP A 118 4.50 14.22 3.13
C TRP A 118 4.03 15.47 2.36
N GLY A 119 4.94 16.39 2.07
CA GLY A 119 4.66 17.70 1.45
C GLY A 119 4.19 18.78 2.42
N ILE A 120 4.12 18.49 3.72
CA ILE A 120 3.74 19.43 4.78
C ILE A 120 4.99 19.88 5.54
N GLU A 121 5.23 21.17 5.60
CA GLU A 121 6.18 21.76 6.55
C GLU A 121 5.55 21.75 7.96
N LEU A 122 6.16 21.02 8.89
CA LEU A 122 5.60 20.83 10.23
C LEU A 122 5.75 22.09 11.09
N GLN A 123 4.66 22.49 11.76
CA GLN A 123 4.58 23.71 12.56
C GLN A 123 4.28 23.41 14.02
N GLU A 124 4.81 24.23 14.92
CA GLU A 124 4.70 24.09 16.38
C GLU A 124 3.34 24.58 16.94
N SER A 125 2.39 24.93 16.04
CA SER A 125 1.06 25.40 16.41
C SER A 125 0.01 24.28 16.31
N GLU A 126 -0.72 24.04 17.40
CA GLU A 126 -1.88 23.16 17.42
C GLU A 126 -3.02 23.64 16.49
N THR A 127 -3.01 24.88 16.00
CA THR A 127 -3.96 25.36 14.99
C THR A 127 -3.62 24.89 13.58
N HIS A 128 -2.39 24.39 13.33
CA HIS A 128 -2.01 23.84 12.03
C HIS A 128 -2.60 22.45 11.86
N VAL A 129 -3.66 22.37 11.06
CA VAL A 129 -4.45 21.15 10.82
C VAL A 129 -3.58 20.05 10.19
N GLN A 130 -2.75 20.42 9.22
CA GLN A 130 -1.91 19.52 8.46
C GLN A 130 -0.85 18.85 9.34
N THR A 131 -0.22 19.59 10.26
CA THR A 131 0.65 18.98 11.28
C THR A 131 -0.14 18.11 12.25
N SER A 132 -1.35 18.52 12.65
CA SER A 132 -2.20 17.69 13.52
C SER A 132 -2.49 16.32 12.89
N ILE A 133 -2.77 16.27 11.58
CA ILE A 133 -2.99 15.04 10.81
C ILE A 133 -1.73 14.14 10.81
N VAL A 134 -0.56 14.73 10.58
CA VAL A 134 0.72 13.98 10.62
C VAL A 134 0.95 13.38 12.01
N LEU A 135 0.90 14.20 13.06
CA LEU A 135 1.16 13.74 14.43
C LEU A 135 0.16 12.67 14.89
N GLU A 136 -1.12 12.81 14.54
CA GLU A 136 -2.18 11.86 14.89
C GLU A 136 -1.99 10.50 14.20
N LYS A 137 -1.45 10.45 12.97
CA LYS A 137 -1.07 9.19 12.30
C LYS A 137 0.09 8.48 12.99
N PHE A 138 1.13 9.21 13.38
CA PHE A 138 2.24 8.65 14.18
C PHE A 138 1.78 8.20 15.57
N LEU A 139 0.82 8.90 16.20
CA LEU A 139 0.20 8.48 17.45
C LEU A 139 -0.62 7.20 17.30
N ARG A 140 -1.47 7.10 16.28
CA ARG A 140 -2.26 5.89 15.99
C ARG A 140 -1.36 4.67 15.78
N ALA A 141 -0.30 4.78 14.98
CA ALA A 141 0.66 3.72 14.75
C ALA A 141 1.39 3.22 16.02
N ASN A 142 1.44 4.04 17.08
CA ASN A 142 2.10 3.73 18.36
C ASN A 142 1.11 3.61 19.53
N ASN A 143 -0.17 3.32 19.28
CA ASN A 143 -1.19 3.16 20.33
C ASN A 143 -1.30 4.38 21.27
N LYS A 144 -1.17 5.59 20.71
CA LYS A 144 -1.13 6.91 21.39
C LYS A 144 0.07 7.14 22.33
N ASP A 145 1.10 6.30 22.27
CA ASP A 145 2.35 6.49 23.01
C ASP A 145 3.17 7.64 22.40
N VAL A 146 3.16 8.80 23.06
CA VAL A 146 3.85 10.02 22.61
C VAL A 146 5.36 9.80 22.46
N ALA A 147 5.99 9.03 23.35
CA ALA A 147 7.43 8.81 23.34
C ALA A 147 7.85 7.95 22.15
N LYS A 148 7.10 6.87 21.86
CA LYS A 148 7.33 6.03 20.68
C LYS A 148 7.01 6.78 19.37
N SER A 149 5.92 7.56 19.36
CA SER A 149 5.55 8.40 18.20
C SER A 149 6.63 9.42 17.88
N LYS A 150 7.21 10.06 18.90
CA LYS A 150 8.35 10.97 18.76
C LYS A 150 9.59 10.26 18.20
N ALA A 151 9.94 9.10 18.73
CA ALA A 151 11.08 8.32 18.25
C ALA A 151 10.90 7.93 16.77
N GLN A 152 9.72 7.43 16.38
CA GLN A 152 9.44 7.09 14.99
C GLN A 152 9.46 8.31 14.07
N LEU A 153 8.88 9.44 14.49
CA LEU A 153 8.89 10.69 13.70
C LEU A 153 10.30 11.22 13.48
N ILE A 154 11.19 11.13 14.48
CA ILE A 154 12.61 11.50 14.34
C ILE A 154 13.30 10.65 13.28
N GLU A 155 13.13 9.32 13.30
CA GLU A 155 13.73 8.44 12.29
C GLU A 155 13.14 8.68 10.89
N ALA A 156 11.83 8.94 10.79
CA ALA A 156 11.17 9.28 9.54
C ALA A 156 11.69 10.60 8.96
N LEU A 157 11.85 11.65 9.76
CA LEU A 157 12.40 12.94 9.32
C LEU A 157 13.88 12.84 8.95
N LYS A 158 14.70 12.05 9.67
CA LYS A 158 16.09 11.75 9.28
C LYS A 158 16.16 11.05 7.92
N TRP A 159 15.31 10.05 7.70
CA TRP A 159 15.22 9.36 6.42
C TRP A 159 14.75 10.30 5.30
N ARG A 160 13.75 11.15 5.54
CA ARG A 160 13.31 12.17 4.55
C ARG A 160 14.40 13.18 4.23
N LYS A 161 15.15 13.68 5.22
CA LYS A 161 16.30 14.59 5.01
C LYS A 161 17.34 13.97 4.08
N LYS A 162 17.62 12.67 4.25
CA LYS A 162 18.59 11.90 3.44
C LYS A 162 18.07 11.55 2.05
N THR A 163 16.87 11.00 1.95
CA THR A 163 16.32 10.38 0.72
C THR A 163 15.52 11.37 -0.13
N GLN A 164 14.99 12.43 0.47
CA GLN A 164 14.20 13.50 -0.17
C GLN A 164 13.14 12.96 -1.16
N PRO A 165 12.21 12.07 -0.71
CA PRO A 165 11.34 11.33 -1.62
C PRO A 165 10.40 12.21 -2.46
N GLY A 166 10.05 13.41 -1.99
CA GLY A 166 9.36 14.41 -2.80
C GLY A 166 10.16 14.82 -4.06
N LYS A 167 11.47 15.01 -3.94
CA LYS A 167 12.35 15.27 -5.09
C LYS A 167 12.55 14.04 -5.97
N LEU A 168 12.52 12.83 -5.40
CA LEU A 168 12.53 11.61 -6.21
C LEU A 168 11.27 11.53 -7.11
N LEU A 169 10.15 12.08 -6.67
CA LEU A 169 8.95 12.21 -7.49
C LEU A 169 9.04 13.36 -8.52
N ASP A 170 9.59 14.51 -8.12
CA ASP A 170 9.57 15.74 -8.94
C ASP A 170 10.72 15.85 -9.95
N ASP A 171 11.90 15.31 -9.63
CA ASP A 171 13.15 15.54 -10.37
C ASP A 171 13.72 14.26 -11.02
N LYS A 172 13.41 13.06 -10.50
CA LYS A 172 14.05 11.81 -10.95
C LYS A 172 13.20 11.05 -11.97
N SER A 173 13.76 10.86 -13.17
CA SER A 173 13.29 9.85 -14.13
C SER A 173 13.86 8.48 -13.79
N PHE A 174 12.99 7.49 -13.63
CA PHE A 174 13.35 6.09 -13.36
C PHE A 174 13.58 5.29 -14.65
N ASP A 175 14.40 4.24 -14.58
CA ASP A 175 14.67 3.36 -15.72
C ASP A 175 13.37 2.65 -16.19
N ASN A 176 12.98 2.92 -17.43
CA ASN A 176 11.77 2.37 -18.05
C ASN A 176 11.86 0.83 -18.23
N ALA A 177 13.03 0.29 -18.56
CA ALA A 177 13.22 -1.13 -18.72
C ALA A 177 13.16 -1.90 -17.37
N LYS A 178 13.51 -1.25 -16.25
CA LYS A 178 13.38 -1.81 -14.89
C LYS A 178 11.99 -1.66 -14.27
N PHE A 179 11.38 -0.47 -14.41
CA PHE A 179 10.22 -0.06 -13.60
C PHE A 179 9.01 0.42 -14.42
N GLY A 180 9.16 0.62 -15.72
CA GLY A 180 8.09 1.06 -16.60
C GLY A 180 6.90 0.10 -16.56
N LYS A 181 5.69 0.66 -16.45
CA LYS A 181 4.40 -0.06 -16.34
C LYS A 181 4.22 -0.89 -15.05
N LEU A 182 5.10 -0.76 -14.04
CA LEU A 182 4.97 -1.46 -12.75
C LEU A 182 4.24 -0.68 -11.66
N GLY A 183 3.98 0.62 -11.84
CA GLY A 183 3.42 1.50 -10.81
C GLY A 183 2.45 2.52 -11.37
N TYR A 184 1.26 2.65 -10.78
CA TYR A 184 0.26 3.64 -11.17
C TYR A 184 -0.48 4.18 -9.94
N VAL A 185 -1.08 5.37 -10.08
CA VAL A 185 -1.93 6.01 -9.09
C VAL A 185 -3.20 6.49 -9.78
N THR A 186 -4.35 6.01 -9.30
CA THR A 186 -5.67 6.45 -9.77
C THR A 186 -6.40 7.20 -8.66
N THR A 187 -7.37 8.01 -9.05
CA THR A 187 -8.23 8.77 -8.14
C THR A 187 -9.66 8.63 -8.62
N HIS A 188 -10.54 8.23 -7.70
CA HIS A 188 -11.95 7.95 -7.94
C HIS A 188 -12.79 8.80 -6.99
N THR A 189 -14.05 9.01 -7.32
CA THR A 189 -14.99 9.76 -6.47
C THR A 189 -16.15 8.85 -6.08
N THR A 190 -16.35 8.63 -4.79
CA THR A 190 -17.46 7.80 -4.28
C THR A 190 -18.81 8.48 -4.56
N ALA A 191 -19.91 7.72 -4.43
CA ALA A 191 -21.27 8.28 -4.50
C ALA A 191 -21.54 9.38 -3.45
N SER A 192 -20.79 9.42 -2.35
CA SER A 192 -20.86 10.48 -1.32
C SER A 192 -19.99 11.71 -1.64
N GLY A 193 -19.30 11.74 -2.78
CA GLY A 193 -18.38 12.80 -3.16
C GLY A 193 -17.00 12.73 -2.50
N ALA A 194 -16.73 11.69 -1.70
CA ALA A 194 -15.42 11.47 -1.10
C ALA A 194 -14.41 10.97 -2.14
N LYS A 195 -13.13 11.30 -1.94
CA LYS A 195 -12.04 10.94 -2.84
C LYS A 195 -11.40 9.63 -2.42
N GLU A 196 -11.34 8.66 -3.32
CA GLU A 196 -10.61 7.41 -3.10
C GLU A 196 -9.34 7.40 -3.94
N VAL A 197 -8.18 7.22 -3.29
CA VAL A 197 -6.87 7.14 -3.97
C VAL A 197 -6.40 5.70 -3.94
N ILE A 198 -6.02 5.15 -5.10
CA ILE A 198 -5.48 3.79 -5.21
C ILE A 198 -4.06 3.85 -5.75
N THR A 199 -3.12 3.22 -5.03
CA THR A 199 -1.77 2.94 -5.50
C THR A 199 -1.72 1.52 -6.06
N TRP A 200 -1.25 1.37 -7.29
CA TRP A 200 -1.17 0.08 -7.98
C TRP A 200 0.29 -0.32 -8.16
N ASN A 201 0.61 -1.58 -7.84
CA ASN A 201 1.91 -2.20 -8.07
C ASN A 201 1.74 -3.47 -8.90
N ILE A 202 2.12 -3.40 -10.17
CA ILE A 202 1.88 -4.47 -11.15
C ILE A 202 3.10 -5.36 -11.25
N TYR A 203 3.41 -6.09 -10.17
CA TYR A 203 4.57 -6.99 -10.11
C TYR A 203 4.49 -8.12 -11.14
N GLY A 204 3.28 -8.49 -11.57
CA GLY A 204 3.04 -9.39 -12.68
C GLY A 204 3.59 -8.94 -14.05
N ALA A 205 3.93 -7.65 -14.20
CA ALA A 205 4.54 -7.10 -15.42
C ALA A 205 6.08 -7.00 -15.36
N VAL A 206 6.72 -7.49 -14.29
CA VAL A 206 8.19 -7.49 -14.17
C VAL A 206 8.82 -8.35 -15.27
N LYS A 207 9.55 -7.70 -16.19
CA LYS A 207 10.24 -8.35 -17.31
C LYS A 207 11.49 -9.12 -16.88
N SER A 208 12.19 -8.65 -15.84
CA SER A 208 13.41 -9.26 -15.32
C SER A 208 13.53 -9.01 -13.82
N VAL A 209 13.34 -10.06 -13.02
CA VAL A 209 13.51 -10.02 -11.56
C VAL A 209 14.88 -9.45 -11.18
N LYS A 210 15.94 -9.90 -11.87
CA LYS A 210 17.29 -9.40 -11.64
C LYS A 210 17.39 -7.88 -11.87
N ASN A 211 16.86 -7.37 -12.99
CA ASN A 211 17.01 -5.95 -13.31
C ASN A 211 16.17 -5.06 -12.38
N THR A 212 14.99 -5.51 -11.95
CA THR A 212 14.07 -4.73 -11.10
C THR A 212 14.44 -4.77 -9.61
N PHE A 213 15.03 -5.86 -9.09
CA PHE A 213 15.22 -6.07 -7.65
C PHE A 213 16.67 -6.25 -7.17
N SER A 214 17.68 -6.31 -8.05
CA SER A 214 19.08 -6.42 -7.59
C SER A 214 19.58 -5.17 -6.89
N ASP A 215 19.15 -3.98 -7.35
CA ASP A 215 19.43 -2.72 -6.67
C ASP A 215 18.23 -2.38 -5.76
N ILE A 216 18.36 -2.76 -4.49
CA ILE A 216 17.33 -2.54 -3.47
C ILE A 216 17.16 -1.04 -3.18
N ALA A 217 18.23 -0.24 -3.29
CA ALA A 217 18.17 1.19 -3.02
C ALA A 217 17.38 1.92 -4.13
N GLU A 218 17.70 1.65 -5.39
CA GLU A 218 16.97 2.20 -6.54
C GLU A 218 15.50 1.74 -6.57
N PHE A 219 15.23 0.46 -6.25
CA PHE A 219 13.86 -0.04 -6.11
C PHE A 219 13.09 0.66 -4.99
N LEU A 220 13.73 0.91 -3.85
CA LEU A 220 13.11 1.61 -2.72
C LEU A 220 12.84 3.08 -3.05
N GLU A 221 13.75 3.75 -3.76
CA GLU A 221 13.55 5.11 -4.26
C GLU A 221 12.35 5.20 -5.22
N TRP A 222 12.23 4.26 -6.17
CA TRP A 222 11.07 4.16 -7.05
C TRP A 222 9.77 3.92 -6.28
N ARG A 223 9.78 3.02 -5.30
CA ARG A 223 8.62 2.76 -4.43
C ARG A 223 8.23 3.98 -3.61
N ALA A 224 9.20 4.71 -3.06
CA ALA A 224 8.98 5.93 -2.30
C ALA A 224 8.38 7.03 -3.18
N ALA A 225 8.93 7.28 -4.37
CA ALA A 225 8.38 8.25 -5.32
C ALA A 225 6.92 7.94 -5.70
N LEU A 226 6.59 6.66 -5.95
CA LEU A 226 5.22 6.23 -6.21
C LEU A 226 4.30 6.43 -4.98
N MET A 227 4.80 6.24 -3.76
CA MET A 227 4.06 6.49 -2.52
C MET A 227 3.80 8.00 -2.31
N GLU A 228 4.80 8.86 -2.53
CA GLU A 228 4.63 10.32 -2.50
C GLU A 228 3.62 10.80 -3.54
N LEU A 229 3.56 10.16 -4.72
CA LEU A 229 2.57 10.50 -5.74
C LEU A 229 1.15 10.26 -5.21
N SER A 230 0.91 9.12 -4.55
CA SER A 230 -0.36 8.81 -3.92
C SER A 230 -0.69 9.75 -2.75
N ILE A 231 0.30 10.10 -1.94
CA ILE A 231 0.17 11.09 -0.85
C ILE A 231 -0.23 12.47 -1.42
N ARG A 232 0.40 12.90 -2.52
CA ARG A 232 0.04 14.14 -3.22
C ARG A 232 -1.39 14.09 -3.75
N LYS A 233 -1.90 12.92 -4.15
CA LYS A 233 -3.33 12.74 -4.49
C LYS A 233 -4.26 12.72 -3.27
N LEU A 234 -3.79 12.40 -2.07
CA LEU A 234 -4.60 12.57 -0.83
C LEU A 234 -4.81 14.04 -0.45
N ASP A 235 -4.04 14.97 -1.02
CA ASP A 235 -4.24 16.41 -0.87
C ASP A 235 -4.26 16.90 0.60
N LEU A 236 -3.32 16.39 1.38
CA LEU A 236 -3.18 16.71 2.81
C LEU A 236 -2.99 18.22 3.05
N ALA A 237 -2.41 18.94 2.09
CA ALA A 237 -2.21 20.38 2.17
C ALA A 237 -3.54 21.15 2.24
N SER A 238 -4.58 20.68 1.55
CA SER A 238 -5.90 21.30 1.50
C SER A 238 -6.82 20.90 2.67
N ALA A 239 -6.31 20.14 3.65
CA ALA A 239 -7.09 19.67 4.79
C ALA A 239 -7.52 20.82 5.73
N THR A 240 -8.84 20.92 5.98
CA THR A 240 -9.44 21.93 6.87
C THR A 240 -9.81 21.39 8.25
N GLU A 241 -9.87 20.06 8.42
CA GLU A 241 -10.26 19.39 9.66
C GLU A 241 -9.17 18.43 10.14
N LYS A 242 -9.00 18.32 11.47
CA LYS A 242 -8.09 17.35 12.07
C LYS A 242 -8.70 15.94 11.96
N ILE A 243 -7.86 14.91 11.94
CA ILE A 243 -8.33 13.55 12.21
C ILE A 243 -8.93 13.51 13.64
N PRO A 244 -10.20 13.08 13.83
CA PRO A 244 -10.80 12.94 15.16
C PRO A 244 -10.14 11.80 15.94
N GLU A 245 -9.85 12.01 17.23
CA GLU A 245 -9.02 11.10 18.06
C GLU A 245 -9.43 9.62 17.98
N ASN A 246 -10.73 9.35 18.01
CA ASN A 246 -11.34 8.01 17.98
C ASN A 246 -12.28 7.80 16.78
N GLY A 247 -12.11 8.59 15.70
CA GLY A 247 -12.99 8.56 14.53
C GLY A 247 -12.30 8.11 13.23
N PRO A 248 -13.05 8.10 12.11
CA PRO A 248 -12.53 7.73 10.81
C PRO A 248 -11.42 8.69 10.38
N ASP A 249 -10.39 8.14 9.74
CA ASP A 249 -9.34 8.90 9.09
C ASP A 249 -9.64 8.93 7.58
N PRO A 250 -9.96 10.09 6.98
CA PRO A 250 -10.24 10.23 5.56
C PRO A 250 -8.96 10.30 4.70
N TYR A 251 -7.80 10.52 5.32
CA TYR A 251 -6.52 10.77 4.65
C TYR A 251 -5.74 9.46 4.45
N ARG A 252 -6.38 8.47 3.84
CA ARG A 252 -5.81 7.14 3.60
C ARG A 252 -6.07 6.68 2.16
N MET A 253 -5.23 5.79 1.67
CA MET A 253 -5.28 5.25 0.30
C MET A 253 -5.43 3.73 0.31
N ILE A 254 -6.00 3.19 -0.75
CA ILE A 254 -5.97 1.75 -1.03
C ILE A 254 -4.65 1.40 -1.73
N GLN A 255 -4.11 0.22 -1.46
CA GLN A 255 -2.99 -0.34 -2.21
C GLN A 255 -3.42 -1.64 -2.90
N VAL A 256 -3.12 -1.77 -4.19
CA VAL A 256 -3.37 -2.98 -4.98
C VAL A 256 -2.02 -3.51 -5.48
N HIS A 257 -1.70 -4.75 -5.13
CA HIS A 257 -0.58 -5.49 -5.71
C HIS A 257 -1.14 -6.53 -6.69
N ASP A 258 -0.77 -6.45 -7.97
CA ASP A 258 -1.10 -7.47 -8.97
C ASP A 258 0.09 -8.43 -9.17
N TYR A 259 -0.15 -9.71 -8.94
CA TYR A 259 0.82 -10.80 -9.09
C TYR A 259 0.52 -11.77 -10.24
N ARG A 260 -0.29 -11.37 -11.24
CA ARG A 260 -0.55 -12.15 -12.46
C ARG A 260 0.77 -12.59 -13.10
N ASN A 261 0.92 -13.87 -13.45
CA ASN A 261 2.16 -14.46 -13.99
C ASN A 261 3.37 -14.50 -13.03
N VAL A 262 3.26 -14.10 -11.75
CA VAL A 262 4.35 -14.28 -10.78
C VAL A 262 4.47 -15.75 -10.40
N SER A 263 5.68 -16.30 -10.50
CA SER A 263 5.96 -17.66 -10.02
C SER A 263 6.16 -17.67 -8.52
N PHE A 264 5.27 -18.36 -7.80
CA PHE A 264 5.33 -18.52 -6.35
C PHE A 264 6.12 -19.75 -5.90
N LEU A 265 6.53 -20.63 -6.83
CA LEU A 265 7.26 -21.86 -6.53
C LEU A 265 8.71 -21.64 -6.08
N ARG A 266 9.30 -20.47 -6.40
CA ARG A 266 10.65 -20.07 -5.99
C ARG A 266 10.65 -18.58 -5.68
N MET A 267 10.67 -18.22 -4.39
CA MET A 267 10.79 -16.83 -3.96
C MET A 267 12.24 -16.38 -4.07
N ASP A 268 12.53 -15.51 -5.04
CA ASP A 268 13.88 -15.00 -5.29
C ASP A 268 14.41 -14.20 -4.06
N PRO A 269 15.67 -14.42 -3.63
CA PRO A 269 16.25 -13.69 -2.50
C PRO A 269 16.22 -12.16 -2.65
N SER A 270 16.37 -11.64 -3.86
CA SER A 270 16.31 -10.19 -4.14
C SER A 270 14.90 -9.63 -3.92
N ILE A 271 13.86 -10.34 -4.38
CA ILE A 271 12.46 -9.99 -4.09
C ILE A 271 12.20 -9.99 -2.59
N LYS A 272 12.68 -11.01 -1.86
CA LYS A 272 12.51 -11.10 -0.40
C LYS A 272 13.22 -9.94 0.32
N ALA A 273 14.44 -9.60 -0.10
CA ALA A 273 15.21 -8.50 0.49
C ALA A 273 14.57 -7.13 0.19
N ALA A 274 14.22 -6.85 -1.06
CA ALA A 274 13.53 -5.62 -1.47
C ALA A 274 12.16 -5.47 -0.78
N SER A 275 11.41 -6.55 -0.63
CA SER A 275 10.14 -6.55 0.10
C SER A 275 10.33 -6.25 1.59
N LYS A 276 11.34 -6.85 2.23
CA LYS A 276 11.68 -6.59 3.63
C LYS A 276 12.05 -5.11 3.85
N GLU A 277 12.94 -4.58 3.02
CA GLU A 277 13.40 -3.18 3.12
C GLU A 277 12.26 -2.19 2.89
N THR A 278 11.39 -2.48 1.91
CA THR A 278 10.17 -1.69 1.64
C THR A 278 9.24 -1.69 2.85
N ILE A 279 8.98 -2.84 3.47
CA ILE A 279 8.13 -2.95 4.66
C ILE A 279 8.76 -2.16 5.83
N GLN A 280 10.04 -2.35 6.12
CA GLN A 280 10.73 -1.66 7.21
C GLN A 280 10.70 -0.14 7.01
N THR A 281 11.02 0.34 5.80
CA THR A 281 10.97 1.76 5.47
C THR A 281 9.54 2.32 5.55
N PHE A 282 8.54 1.60 5.02
CA PHE A 282 7.18 2.13 4.92
C PHE A 282 6.44 2.10 6.26
N SER A 283 6.64 1.06 7.08
CA SER A 283 6.14 1.07 8.47
C SER A 283 6.73 2.21 9.29
N MET A 284 7.98 2.61 9.02
CA MET A 284 8.67 3.69 9.71
C MET A 284 8.26 5.09 9.19
N ALA A 285 8.30 5.33 7.88
CA ALA A 285 8.14 6.66 7.26
C ALA A 285 6.72 6.97 6.73
N TYR A 286 5.85 5.96 6.59
CA TYR A 286 4.49 6.08 6.06
C TYR A 286 3.39 5.45 6.96
N PRO A 287 3.42 5.61 8.30
CA PRO A 287 2.40 5.07 9.20
C PRO A 287 0.98 5.57 8.86
N GLU A 288 -0.01 4.71 9.05
CA GLU A 288 -1.45 5.04 9.01
C GLU A 288 -1.92 5.75 7.74
N LEU A 289 -1.26 5.50 6.60
CA LEU A 289 -1.72 5.92 5.27
C LEU A 289 -2.51 4.83 4.53
N LEU A 290 -2.50 3.58 5.00
CA LEU A 290 -3.19 2.46 4.37
C LEU A 290 -4.66 2.35 4.84
N LYS A 291 -5.60 2.41 3.89
CA LYS A 291 -7.03 2.10 4.10
C LYS A 291 -7.23 0.58 4.04
N GLU A 292 -7.08 0.02 2.84
CA GLU A 292 -7.18 -1.41 2.53
C GLU A 292 -6.03 -1.83 1.59
N LYS A 293 -5.64 -3.11 1.62
CA LYS A 293 -4.60 -3.69 0.76
C LYS A 293 -5.08 -4.95 0.07
N PHE A 294 -5.21 -4.88 -1.25
CA PHE A 294 -5.61 -5.99 -2.10
C PHE A 294 -4.39 -6.64 -2.76
N PHE A 295 -4.36 -7.97 -2.75
CA PHE A 295 -3.36 -8.76 -3.45
C PHE A 295 -4.08 -9.62 -4.48
N VAL A 296 -4.01 -9.23 -5.75
CA VAL A 296 -4.87 -9.77 -6.82
C VAL A 296 -4.10 -10.70 -7.76
N ASN A 297 -4.85 -11.60 -8.41
CA ASN A 297 -4.32 -12.70 -9.22
C ASN A 297 -3.36 -13.62 -8.42
N VAL A 298 -3.64 -13.82 -7.13
CA VAL A 298 -2.85 -14.70 -6.24
C VAL A 298 -3.37 -16.14 -6.31
N PRO A 299 -2.53 -17.16 -6.59
CA PRO A 299 -2.97 -18.55 -6.63
C PRO A 299 -3.62 -19.02 -5.32
N VAL A 300 -4.78 -19.69 -5.41
CA VAL A 300 -5.53 -20.22 -4.25
C VAL A 300 -4.64 -21.07 -3.33
N LEU A 301 -3.72 -21.83 -3.91
CA LEU A 301 -2.77 -22.69 -3.20
C LEU A 301 -1.85 -21.92 -2.23
N MET A 302 -1.74 -20.59 -2.34
CA MET A 302 -0.89 -19.74 -1.49
C MET A 302 -1.60 -19.20 -0.23
N GLY A 303 -2.82 -19.68 0.08
CA GLY A 303 -3.54 -19.29 1.31
C GLY A 303 -2.74 -19.53 2.61
N TRP A 304 -1.80 -20.49 2.61
CA TRP A 304 -0.89 -20.73 3.74
C TRP A 304 0.07 -19.56 4.02
N VAL A 305 0.46 -18.76 3.00
CA VAL A 305 1.29 -17.56 3.23
C VAL A 305 0.51 -16.51 4.01
N PHE A 306 -0.78 -16.34 3.72
CA PHE A 306 -1.63 -15.44 4.49
C PHE A 306 -1.84 -15.95 5.92
N THR A 307 -1.94 -17.25 6.13
CA THR A 307 -1.94 -17.85 7.48
C THR A 307 -0.61 -17.61 8.21
N ALA A 308 0.54 -17.77 7.55
CA ALA A 308 1.86 -17.50 8.13
C ALA A 308 2.05 -16.01 8.48
N MET A 309 1.52 -15.09 7.67
CA MET A 309 1.54 -13.65 8.00
C MET A 309 0.76 -13.31 9.27
N LYS A 310 -0.24 -14.13 9.69
CA LYS A 310 -0.97 -13.92 10.95
C LYS A 310 -0.11 -14.08 12.21
N ILE A 311 1.09 -14.66 12.08
CA ILE A 311 2.05 -14.85 13.18
C ILE A 311 2.87 -13.56 13.43
N PHE A 312 3.01 -12.70 12.41
CA PHE A 312 3.95 -11.55 12.44
C PHE A 312 3.28 -10.19 12.25
N LEU A 313 2.03 -10.14 11.76
CA LEU A 313 1.28 -8.91 11.56
C LEU A 313 0.23 -8.73 12.66
N SER A 314 -0.09 -7.48 13.01
CA SER A 314 -1.16 -7.21 13.98
C SER A 314 -2.53 -7.60 13.40
N ALA A 315 -3.48 -7.92 14.28
CA ALA A 315 -4.86 -8.23 13.88
C ALA A 315 -5.50 -7.12 13.04
N GLU A 316 -5.14 -5.86 13.31
CA GLU A 316 -5.60 -4.70 12.54
C GLU A 316 -4.98 -4.66 11.14
N THR A 317 -3.68 -4.95 11.00
CA THR A 317 -3.03 -5.05 9.68
C THR A 317 -3.62 -6.19 8.85
N ILE A 318 -3.87 -7.35 9.47
CA ILE A 318 -4.48 -8.52 8.81
C ILE A 318 -5.90 -8.20 8.32
N LYS A 319 -6.69 -7.45 9.11
CA LYS A 319 -8.05 -7.02 8.71
C LYS A 319 -8.05 -6.15 7.45
N LYS A 320 -6.97 -5.39 7.22
CA LYS A 320 -6.78 -4.54 6.04
C LYS A 320 -6.28 -5.31 4.81
N PHE A 321 -6.04 -6.64 4.88
CA PHE A 321 -5.32 -7.42 3.86
C PHE A 321 -6.22 -8.46 3.16
N HIS A 322 -6.42 -8.29 1.86
CA HIS A 322 -7.42 -9.03 1.07
C HIS A 322 -6.78 -9.79 -0.11
N PRO A 323 -6.53 -11.10 0.01
CA PRO A 323 -6.09 -11.93 -1.11
C PRO A 323 -7.25 -12.27 -2.06
N LEU A 324 -7.12 -11.90 -3.34
CA LEU A 324 -8.08 -12.22 -4.39
C LEU A 324 -7.43 -13.10 -5.46
N SER A 325 -8.08 -14.22 -5.78
CA SER A 325 -7.58 -15.15 -6.81
C SER A 325 -7.65 -14.61 -8.23
N TYR A 326 -8.52 -13.63 -8.48
CA TYR A 326 -8.72 -13.01 -9.77
C TYR A 326 -8.71 -11.49 -9.63
N GLY A 327 -8.06 -10.79 -10.57
CA GLY A 327 -8.10 -9.33 -10.66
C GLY A 327 -9.52 -8.79 -10.72
N SER A 328 -10.37 -9.44 -11.53
CA SER A 328 -11.77 -9.08 -11.76
C SER A 328 -12.67 -9.13 -10.52
N SER A 329 -12.23 -9.73 -9.41
CA SER A 329 -12.96 -9.71 -8.14
C SER A 329 -12.85 -8.37 -7.39
N LEU A 330 -11.85 -7.53 -7.71
CA LEU A 330 -11.54 -6.32 -6.93
C LEU A 330 -12.70 -5.31 -6.87
N ALA A 331 -13.43 -5.12 -7.97
CA ALA A 331 -14.61 -4.26 -7.99
C ALA A 331 -15.71 -4.68 -7.01
N GLY A 332 -15.82 -5.98 -6.70
CA GLY A 332 -16.76 -6.48 -5.69
C GLY A 332 -16.38 -6.09 -4.26
N GLU A 333 -15.08 -5.91 -3.98
CA GLU A 333 -14.57 -5.53 -2.65
C GLU A 333 -14.61 -4.01 -2.40
N ILE A 334 -14.70 -3.20 -3.45
CA ILE A 334 -14.72 -1.73 -3.35
C ILE A 334 -15.98 -1.15 -4.04
N PRO A 335 -17.20 -1.49 -3.56
CA PRO A 335 -18.46 -1.19 -4.25
C PRO A 335 -18.71 0.30 -4.49
N GLU A 336 -18.17 1.19 -3.64
CA GLU A 336 -18.35 2.65 -3.76
C GLU A 336 -17.76 3.26 -5.04
N ILE A 337 -16.82 2.55 -5.68
CA ILE A 337 -16.11 2.98 -6.91
C ILE A 337 -15.99 1.86 -7.96
N ALA A 338 -16.71 0.75 -7.80
CA ALA A 338 -16.60 -0.46 -8.62
C ALA A 338 -16.59 -0.19 -10.13
N GLU A 339 -17.59 0.55 -10.62
CA GLU A 339 -17.72 0.92 -12.04
C GLU A 339 -16.56 1.77 -12.58
N GLN A 340 -15.85 2.50 -11.71
CA GLN A 340 -14.73 3.38 -12.06
C GLN A 340 -13.39 2.62 -12.14
N LEU A 341 -13.31 1.38 -11.64
CA LEU A 341 -12.10 0.56 -11.75
C LEU A 341 -11.88 0.08 -13.21
N PRO A 342 -10.62 -0.18 -13.62
CA PRO A 342 -10.35 -0.72 -14.95
C PRO A 342 -10.97 -2.11 -15.14
N LYS A 343 -11.26 -2.48 -16.40
CA LYS A 343 -11.92 -3.75 -16.77
C LYS A 343 -11.21 -5.01 -16.27
N ASP A 344 -9.88 -5.01 -16.29
CA ASP A 344 -9.04 -6.09 -15.74
C ASP A 344 -9.26 -6.35 -14.24
N TYR A 345 -9.88 -5.40 -13.54
CA TYR A 345 -10.20 -5.43 -12.11
C TYR A 345 -11.71 -5.45 -11.80
N GLY A 346 -12.54 -5.70 -12.83
CA GLY A 346 -13.98 -5.96 -12.69
C GLY A 346 -14.89 -4.73 -12.82
N GLY A 347 -14.32 -3.55 -13.08
CA GLY A 347 -15.10 -2.33 -13.35
C GLY A 347 -15.28 -2.04 -14.84
N ASN A 348 -15.78 -0.84 -15.17
CA ASN A 348 -16.00 -0.38 -16.54
C ASN A 348 -15.22 0.90 -16.88
N GLY A 349 -14.31 1.34 -15.99
CA GLY A 349 -13.51 2.55 -16.12
C GLY A 349 -12.39 2.48 -17.15
N GLN A 350 -11.57 3.53 -17.16
CA GLN A 350 -10.41 3.69 -18.05
C GLN A 350 -9.38 2.58 -17.84
N ASP A 351 -8.54 2.34 -18.86
CA ASP A 351 -7.39 1.43 -18.73
C ASP A 351 -6.44 1.97 -17.65
N LEU A 352 -5.85 1.08 -16.84
CA LEU A 352 -4.92 1.48 -15.77
C LEU A 352 -3.74 2.32 -16.30
N LYS A 353 -3.37 2.16 -17.57
CA LYS A 353 -2.33 2.96 -18.25
C LYS A 353 -2.65 4.44 -18.37
N GLU A 354 -3.91 4.85 -18.23
CA GLU A 354 -4.34 6.26 -18.15
C GLU A 354 -4.16 6.86 -16.74
N GLY A 355 -3.87 6.02 -15.73
CA GLY A 355 -3.51 6.46 -14.38
C GLY A 355 -2.19 7.23 -14.33
N THR A 356 -2.03 8.11 -13.33
CA THR A 356 -0.78 8.86 -13.14
C THR A 356 0.34 7.91 -12.72
N THR A 357 1.57 8.14 -13.15
CA THR A 357 2.76 7.36 -12.74
C THR A 357 3.96 8.29 -12.51
N VAL A 358 5.06 7.75 -11.99
CA VAL A 358 6.32 8.50 -11.83
C VAL A 358 6.98 8.74 -13.19
N MET A 359 7.92 9.68 -13.27
CA MET A 359 8.67 9.91 -14.51
C MET A 359 9.54 8.70 -14.86
N TYR A 360 9.59 8.34 -16.15
CA TYR A 360 10.52 7.34 -16.67
C TYR A 360 11.44 7.94 -17.72
N THR A 361 12.59 7.31 -17.93
CA THR A 361 13.42 7.53 -19.11
C THR A 361 12.67 7.13 -20.39
N ALA A 362 13.14 7.59 -21.54
CA ALA A 362 12.67 7.10 -22.83
C ALA A 362 12.88 5.57 -22.95
N GLU A 363 12.03 4.89 -23.73
CA GLU A 363 12.15 3.45 -24.07
C GLU A 363 13.33 3.19 -25.02
#